data_AF-A0A5K1BLB1-F1
#
_entry.id   AF-A0A5K1BLB1-F1
#
_cell.length_a   1.000
_cell.length_b   1.000
_cell.length_c   1.000
_cell.angle_alpha   90.00
_cell.angle_beta   90.00
_cell.angle_gamma   90.00
#
_symmetry.space_group_name_H-M   'P 1'
#
loop_
_entity.id
_entity.type
_entity.pdbx_description
1 polymer ?
#
loop_
_entity_poly.entity_id
_entity_poly.type
_entity_poly.pdbx_seq_one_letter_code
_entity_poly.pdbx_strand_id
1 'polypeptide(L)'
;FNILGLHEFDSDRKRMSVVVGCPDNAVKLFVKGADSSMFGAIHKSMDLDVVHATEAHLHGYSSLGLRTLVVAVRAFSDSDFKQWQLEYEKASTALIGR
;
A
#
# COMPACT_ATOMS: atom_id res chain seq x y z
N PHE A 1 -4.44 -13.96 -11.45
CA PHE A 1 -4.46 -13.09 -10.25
C PHE A 1 -5.86 -12.55 -10.10
N ASN A 2 -6.34 -12.44 -8.85
CA ASN A 2 -7.69 -11.96 -8.55
C ASN A 2 -7.60 -10.69 -7.68
N ILE A 3 -8.38 -9.67 -8.00
CA ILE A 3 -8.48 -8.47 -7.15
C ILE A 3 -9.50 -8.75 -6.06
N LEU A 4 -9.05 -8.78 -4.81
CA LEU A 4 -9.86 -9.09 -3.63
C LEU A 4 -10.32 -7.82 -2.89
N GLY A 5 -9.67 -6.69 -3.16
CA GLY A 5 -10.02 -5.41 -2.58
C GLY A 5 -9.32 -4.26 -3.29
N LEU A 6 -10.00 -3.12 -3.35
CA LEU A 6 -9.47 -1.88 -3.91
C LEU A 6 -9.76 -0.75 -2.93
N HIS A 7 -8.71 0.00 -2.59
CA HIS A 7 -8.86 1.34 -2.03
C HIS A 7 -8.36 2.29 -3.10
N GLU A 8 -9.29 3.03 -3.69
CA GLU A 8 -9.00 4.01 -4.72
C GLU A 8 -8.04 5.09 -4.20
N PHE A 9 -7.49 5.84 -5.15
CA PHE A 9 -6.69 6.99 -4.80
C PHE A 9 -7.57 8.02 -4.10
N ASP A 10 -7.09 8.45 -2.95
CA ASP A 10 -7.71 9.50 -2.15
C ASP A 10 -6.68 10.61 -1.94
N SER A 11 -7.09 11.87 -2.14
CA SER A 11 -6.20 13.03 -2.07
C SER A 11 -5.67 13.28 -0.67
N ASP A 12 -6.45 12.92 0.36
CA ASP A 12 -6.05 13.11 1.76
C ASP A 12 -5.01 12.05 2.14
N ARG A 13 -5.22 10.80 1.70
CA ARG A 13 -4.28 9.68 1.88
C ARG A 13 -3.06 9.77 0.97
N LYS A 14 -3.16 10.41 -0.19
CA LYS A 14 -2.12 10.52 -1.23
C LYS A 14 -1.55 9.17 -1.70
N ARG A 15 -2.38 8.13 -1.65
CA ARG A 15 -2.03 6.76 -2.03
C ARG A 15 -3.26 5.95 -2.43
N MET A 16 -3.04 4.89 -3.19
CA MET A 16 -4.04 3.86 -3.49
C MET A 16 -3.47 2.48 -3.17
N SER A 17 -4.36 1.50 -2.93
CA SER A 17 -3.94 0.13 -2.65
C SER A 17 -4.87 -0.91 -3.25
N VAL A 18 -4.30 -2.08 -3.54
CA VAL A 18 -5.02 -3.25 -4.03
C VAL A 18 -4.63 -4.47 -3.21
N VAL A 19 -5.62 -5.29 -2.86
CA VAL A 19 -5.42 -6.62 -2.28
C VAL A 19 -5.57 -7.63 -3.40
N VAL A 20 -4.54 -8.45 -3.60
CA VAL A 20 -4.43 -9.37 -4.74
C VAL A 20 -4.25 -10.80 -4.25
N GLY A 21 -5.12 -11.69 -4.73
CA GLY A 21 -4.96 -13.14 -4.65
C GLY A 21 -4.04 -13.63 -5.77
N CYS A 22 -2.93 -14.25 -5.38
CA CYS A 22 -1.90 -14.78 -6.28
C CYS A 22 -2.15 -16.26 -6.61
N PRO A 23 -1.61 -16.80 -7.73
CA PRO A 23 -1.79 -18.20 -8.12
C PRO A 23 -1.20 -19.22 -7.13
N ASP A 24 -0.26 -18.79 -6.29
CA ASP A 24 0.35 -19.56 -5.20
C ASP A 24 -0.51 -19.58 -3.92
N ASN A 25 -1.79 -19.17 -4.01
CA ASN A 25 -2.71 -18.95 -2.90
C ASN A 25 -2.27 -17.87 -1.90
N ALA A 26 -1.17 -17.15 -2.15
CA ALA A 26 -0.79 -16.04 -1.30
C ALA A 26 -1.69 -14.82 -1.55
N VAL A 27 -2.02 -14.10 -0.47
CA VAL A 27 -2.70 -12.81 -0.57
C VAL A 27 -1.72 -11.69 -0.26
N LYS A 28 -1.63 -10.70 -1.15
CA LYS A 28 -0.66 -9.59 -1.04
C LYS A 28 -1.38 -8.25 -1.14
N LEU A 29 -1.03 -7.33 -0.24
CA LEU A 29 -1.38 -5.92 -0.33
C LEU A 29 -0.30 -5.20 -1.11
N PHE A 30 -0.68 -4.54 -2.19
CA PHE A 30 0.18 -3.59 -2.91
C PHE A 30 -0.33 -2.17 -2.64
N VAL A 31 0.59 -1.26 -2.36
CA VAL A 31 0.27 0.15 -2.12
C VAL A 31 1.21 1.00 -2.95
N LYS A 32 0.67 2.00 -3.65
CA LYS A 32 1.47 3.03 -4.32
C LYS A 32 1.01 4.43 -3.91
N GLY A 33 1.95 5.33 -3.70
CA GLY A 33 1.65 6.69 -3.28
C GLY A 33 2.86 7.61 -3.27
N ALA A 34 2.63 8.83 -2.80
CA ALA A 34 3.71 9.78 -2.55
C ALA A 34 4.67 9.26 -1.47
N ASP A 35 5.95 9.60 -1.60
CA ASP A 35 7.02 9.32 -0.64
C ASP A 35 6.60 9.59 0.81
N SER A 36 6.14 10.79 1.12
CA SER A 36 5.71 11.22 2.46
C SER A 36 4.60 10.34 3.05
N SER A 37 3.63 9.91 2.23
CA SER A 37 2.54 9.03 2.67
C SER A 37 3.00 7.58 2.84
N MET A 38 3.93 7.13 2.00
CA MET A 38 4.40 5.76 1.98
C MET A 38 5.40 5.49 3.09
N PHE A 39 6.43 6.32 3.27
CA PHE A 39 7.43 6.13 4.34
C PHE A 39 6.83 6.21 5.74
N GLY A 40 5.78 7.02 5.95
CA GLY A 40 5.03 7.05 7.21
C GLY A 40 4.22 5.77 7.51
N ALA A 41 4.00 4.90 6.53
CA ALA A 41 3.25 3.66 6.66
C ALA A 41 4.11 2.38 6.62
N ILE A 42 5.41 2.50 6.36
CA ILE A 42 6.33 1.36 6.32
C ILE A 42 6.60 0.87 7.75
N HIS A 43 6.77 -0.45 7.89
CA HIS A 43 7.06 -1.06 9.18
C HIS A 43 8.48 -0.71 9.65
N LYS A 44 8.64 -0.41 10.94
CA LYS A 44 9.93 0.01 11.55
C LYS A 44 11.04 -1.04 11.49
N SER A 45 10.72 -2.28 11.12
CA SER A 45 11.70 -3.35 10.95
C SER A 45 12.33 -3.39 9.56
N MET A 46 12.00 -2.45 8.67
CA MET A 46 12.67 -2.36 7.38
C MET A 46 14.13 -1.98 7.56
N ASP A 47 14.95 -2.45 6.62
CA ASP A 47 16.35 -2.09 6.53
C ASP A 47 16.48 -0.58 6.27
N LEU A 48 17.04 0.12 7.26
CA LEU A 48 17.19 1.58 7.22
C LEU A 48 18.14 2.01 6.10
N ASP A 49 19.11 1.19 5.73
CA ASP A 49 20.03 1.53 4.65
C ASP A 49 19.30 1.54 3.30
N VAL A 50 18.39 0.58 3.08
CA VAL A 50 17.54 0.53 1.90
C VAL A 50 16.57 1.72 1.87
N VAL A 51 15.99 2.07 3.02
CA VAL A 51 15.07 3.21 3.13
C VAL A 51 15.80 4.52 2.78
N HIS A 52 16.94 4.80 3.43
CA HIS A 52 17.70 6.03 3.17
C HIS A 52 18.23 6.10 1.73
N ALA A 53 18.72 5.00 1.17
CA ALA A 53 19.15 4.95 -0.23
C ALA A 53 17.98 5.27 -1.19
N THR A 54 16.78 4.74 -0.89
CA THR A 54 15.58 5.02 -1.67
C THR A 54 15.16 6.49 -1.57
N GLU A 55 15.18 7.09 -0.37
CA GLU A 55 14.90 8.51 -0.15
C GLU A 55 15.87 9.40 -0.93
N ALA A 56 17.17 9.08 -0.91
CA ALA A 56 18.19 9.83 -1.67
C ALA A 56 17.92 9.79 -3.18
N HIS A 57 17.58 8.61 -3.74
CA HIS A 57 17.23 8.49 -5.15
C HIS A 57 15.96 9.26 -5.52
N LEU A 58 14.92 9.20 -4.67
CA LEU A 58 13.67 9.94 -4.87
C LEU A 58 13.93 11.45 -4.89
N HIS A 59 14.77 11.94 -3.99
CA HIS A 59 15.18 13.34 -3.99
C HIS A 59 15.88 13.72 -5.30
N GLY A 60 16.87 12.93 -5.73
CA GLY A 60 17.58 13.16 -6.98
C GLY A 60 16.65 13.19 -8.21
N TYR A 61 15.70 12.27 -8.30
CA TYR A 61 14.71 12.26 -9.38
C TYR A 61 13.77 13.46 -9.35
N SER A 62 13.32 13.87 -8.16
CA SER A 62 12.47 15.04 -7.97
C SER A 62 13.19 16.34 -8.37
N SER A 63 14.49 16.47 -8.07
CA SER A 63 15.31 17.61 -8.51
C SER A 63 15.43 17.73 -10.03
N LEU A 64 15.23 16.63 -10.77
CA LEU A 64 15.19 16.61 -12.23
C LEU A 64 13.77 16.84 -12.80
N GLY A 65 12.78 17.11 -11.94
CA GLY A 65 11.38 17.30 -12.34
C GLY A 65 10.62 16.01 -12.64
N LEU A 66 11.18 14.84 -12.29
CA LEU A 66 10.51 13.55 -12.50
C LEU A 66 9.42 13.33 -11.45
N ARG A 67 8.27 12.84 -11.90
CA ARG A 67 7.21 12.37 -10.99
C ARG A 67 7.60 11.00 -10.44
N THR A 68 7.74 10.91 -9.12
CA THR A 68 8.09 9.68 -8.42
C THR A 68 6.89 9.12 -7.66
N LEU A 69 6.85 7.80 -7.51
CA LEU A 69 5.94 7.10 -6.62
C LEU A 69 6.73 6.04 -5.87
N VAL A 70 6.35 5.81 -4.62
CA VAL A 70 6.86 4.69 -3.82
C VAL A 70 5.84 3.57 -3.85
N VAL A 71 6.32 2.34 -4.07
CA VAL A 71 5.51 1.13 -4.08
C VAL A 71 5.99 0.21 -2.97
N ALA A 72 5.05 -0.28 -2.17
CA ALA A 72 5.31 -1.26 -1.12
C ALA A 72 4.39 -2.47 -1.28
N VAL A 73 4.89 -3.62 -0.83
CA VAL A 73 4.15 -4.88 -0.78
C VAL A 73 4.19 -5.47 0.62
N ARG A 74 3.07 -6.03 1.07
CA ARG A 74 2.97 -6.82 2.28
C ARG A 74 2.21 -8.11 1.98
N ALA A 75 2.76 -9.26 2.39
CA ALA A 75 2.02 -10.51 2.38
C ALA A 75 1.10 -10.57 3.62
N PHE A 76 -0.12 -11.05 3.42
CA PHE A 76 -1.03 -11.37 4.51
C PHE A 76 -0.76 -12.78 5.04
N SER A 77 -0.93 -12.95 6.34
CA SER A 77 -1.25 -14.27 6.90
C SER A 77 -2.73 -14.57 6.67
N ASP A 78 -3.12 -15.85 6.74
CA ASP A 78 -4.52 -16.25 6.58
C ASP A 78 -5.45 -15.58 7.61
N SER A 79 -4.98 -15.41 8.86
CA SER A 79 -5.73 -14.73 9.91
C SER A 79 -5.93 -13.25 9.62
N ASP A 80 -4.86 -12.56 9.20
CA ASP A 80 -4.89 -11.13 8.91
C ASP A 80 -5.80 -10.85 7.71
N PHE A 81 -5.73 -11.70 6.68
CA PHE A 81 -6.58 -11.56 5.51
C PHE A 81 -8.05 -11.75 5.86
N LYS A 82 -8.40 -12.81 6.61
CA LYS A 82 -9.79 -13.04 7.05
C LYS A 82 -10.34 -11.88 7.86
N GLN A 83 -9.57 -11.36 8.80
CA GLN A 83 -9.97 -10.21 9.61
C GLN A 83 -10.14 -8.96 8.74
N TRP A 84 -9.18 -8.68 7.86
CA TRP A 84 -9.26 -7.54 6.95
C TRP A 84 -10.49 -7.63 6.03
N GLN A 85 -10.76 -8.81 5.47
CA GLN A 85 -11.90 -9.04 4.58
C GLN A 85 -13.24 -8.80 5.30
N LEU A 86 -13.38 -9.30 6.53
CA LEU A 86 -14.59 -9.10 7.33
C LEU A 86 -14.87 -7.60 7.55
N GLU A 87 -13.85 -6.83 7.96
CA GLU A 87 -14.00 -5.39 8.19
C GLU A 87 -14.25 -4.62 6.89
N TYR A 88 -13.61 -5.03 5.79
CA TYR A 88 -13.80 -4.42 4.48
C TYR A 88 -15.23 -4.63 3.97
N GLU A 89 -15.76 -5.85 4.06
CA GLU A 89 -17.15 -6.15 3.67
C GLU A 89 -18.15 -5.38 4.54
N LYS A 90 -17.93 -5.33 5.85
CA LYS A 90 -18.74 -4.54 6.79
C LYS A 90 -18.75 -3.05 6.45
N ALA A 91 -17.58 -2.45 6.22
CA ALA A 91 -17.49 -1.05 5.82
C ALA A 91 -18.11 -0.80 4.43
N SER A 92 -17.90 -1.72 3.49
CA SER A 92 -18.47 -1.61 2.15
C SER A 92 -19.99 -1.69 2.18
N THR A 93 -20.62 -2.41 3.10
CA THR A 93 -22.09 -2.54 3.17
C THR A 93 -22.77 -1.47 4.03
N ALA A 94 -22.00 -0.61 4.70
CA ALA A 94 -22.53 0.48 5.49
C ALA A 94 -23.21 1.54 4.60
N LEU A 95 -24.41 1.98 4.98
CA LEU A 95 -25.20 2.98 4.25
C LEU A 95 -24.79 4.44 4.53
N ILE A 96 -23.96 4.69 5.56
CA ILE A 96 -23.58 6.04 6.01
C ILE A 96 -22.06 6.11 6.13
N GLY A 97 -21.44 7.14 5.52
CA GLY A 97 -20.03 7.48 5.71
C GLY A 97 -19.03 6.58 4.97
N ARG A 98 -19.36 6.14 3.75
CA ARG A 98 -18.44 5.42 2.85
C ARG A 98 -17.30 6.31 2.36
#